data_AF-A0A526YJ39-F1
#
_entry.id   AF-A0A526YJ39-F1
#
_cell.length_a   1.000
_cell.length_b   1.000
_cell.length_c   1.000
_cell.angle_alpha   90.00
_cell.angle_beta   90.00
_cell.angle_gamma   90.00
#
_symmetry.space_group_name_H-M   'P 1'
#
loop_
_entity.id
_entity.type
_entity.pdbx_description
1 polymer ?
#
loop_
_entity_poly.entity_id
_entity_poly.type
_entity_poly.pdbx_seq_one_letter_code
_entity_poly.pdbx_strand_id
1 'polypeptide(L)'
;FWFAYGQLYGYYGILTAAHHDFQQVLDNRGLTPLWNSVEGQLKAALAIQPLIISNGREDGWIMPTHLTTMGFYVLRVRSNLVEVRSVLDR
;
A
#
# COMPACT_ATOMS: atom_id res chain seq x y z
N PHE A 1 5.83 -12.93 6.02
CA PHE A 1 6.24 -11.95 4.99
C PHE A 1 5.58 -12.23 3.64
N TRP A 2 5.94 -13.31 2.93
CA TRP A 2 5.45 -13.56 1.56
C TRP A 2 3.93 -13.64 1.41
N PHE A 3 3.21 -14.17 2.39
CA PHE A 3 1.74 -14.13 2.40
C PHE A 3 1.20 -12.70 2.35
N ALA A 4 1.68 -11.83 3.25
CA ALA A 4 1.30 -10.41 3.27
C ALA A 4 1.76 -9.67 2.00
N TYR A 5 2.95 -10.01 1.48
CA TYR A 5 3.42 -9.49 0.19
C TYR A 5 2.47 -9.87 -0.95
N GLY A 6 2.04 -11.13 -1.02
CA GLY A 6 1.09 -11.61 -2.03
C GLY A 6 -0.27 -10.90 -1.94
N GLN A 7 -0.76 -10.68 -0.72
CA GLN A 7 -1.98 -9.88 -0.50
C GLN A 7 -1.80 -8.44 -0.98
N LEU A 8 -0.69 -7.80 -0.64
CA LEU A 8 -0.36 -6.44 -1.07
C LEU A 8 -0.26 -6.34 -2.60
N TYR A 9 0.34 -7.34 -3.24
CA TYR A 9 0.44 -7.43 -4.70
C TYR A 9 -0.93 -7.57 -5.36
N GLY A 10 -1.81 -8.40 -4.78
CA GLY A 10 -3.21 -8.52 -5.22
C GLY A 10 -3.96 -7.19 -5.10
N TYR A 11 -3.84 -6.49 -3.98
CA TYR A 11 -4.45 -5.17 -3.79
C TYR A 11 -3.91 -4.13 -4.77
N TYR A 12 -2.60 -4.13 -5.03
CA TYR A 12 -2.01 -3.24 -6.03
C TYR A 12 -2.63 -3.47 -7.42
N GLY A 13 -2.81 -4.73 -7.82
CA GLY A 13 -3.46 -5.07 -9.10
C GLY A 13 -4.91 -4.58 -9.17
N ILE A 14 -5.70 -4.84 -8.12
CA ILE A 14 -7.11 -4.39 -8.04
C ILE A 14 -7.20 -2.86 -8.09
N LEU A 15 -6.35 -2.16 -7.34
CA LEU A 15 -6.37 -0.69 -7.28
C LEU A 15 -5.88 -0.07 -8.60
N THR A 16 -4.88 -0.65 -9.25
CA THR A 16 -4.44 -0.18 -10.57
C THR A 16 -5.54 -0.34 -11.62
N ALA A 17 -6.25 -1.47 -11.60
CA ALA A 17 -7.39 -1.68 -12.48
C ALA A 17 -8.53 -0.68 -12.18
N ALA A 18 -8.85 -0.47 -10.90
CA ALA A 18 -9.86 0.51 -10.49
C ALA A 18 -9.49 1.95 -10.91
N HIS A 19 -8.21 2.32 -10.87
CA HIS A 19 -7.76 3.63 -11.37
C HIS A 19 -8.13 3.80 -12.84
N HIS A 20 -7.86 2.80 -13.66
CA HIS A 20 -8.13 2.82 -15.08
C HIS A 20 -9.65 2.84 -15.36
N ASP A 21 -10.42 1.98 -14.67
CA ASP A 21 -11.87 1.88 -14.85
C ASP A 21 -12.62 3.15 -14.40
N PHE A 22 -12.10 3.85 -13.39
CA PHE A 22 -12.75 5.03 -12.79
C PHE A 22 -11.98 6.34 -13.03
N GLN A 23 -11.05 6.39 -13.99
CA GLN A 23 -10.20 7.55 -14.26
C GLN A 23 -11.01 8.84 -14.42
N GLN A 24 -12.10 8.79 -15.19
CA GLN A 24 -12.97 9.94 -15.41
C GLN A 24 -13.60 10.47 -14.10
N VAL A 25 -13.98 9.58 -13.18
CA VAL A 25 -14.55 9.98 -11.88
C VAL A 25 -13.47 10.63 -11.01
N LEU A 26 -12.26 10.06 -10.99
CA LEU A 26 -11.13 10.58 -10.24
C LEU A 26 -10.72 11.97 -10.74
N ASP A 27 -10.69 12.17 -12.05
CA ASP A 27 -10.37 13.46 -12.67
C ASP A 27 -11.44 14.51 -12.36
N ASN A 28 -12.72 14.17 -12.53
CA ASN A 28 -13.84 15.08 -12.23
C ASN A 28 -13.91 15.48 -10.75
N ARG A 29 -13.43 14.61 -9.85
CA ARG A 29 -13.41 14.85 -8.39
C ARG A 29 -12.07 15.41 -7.90
N GLY A 30 -11.07 15.60 -8.77
CA GLY A 30 -9.74 16.08 -8.40
C GLY A 30 -8.95 15.11 -7.51
N LEU A 31 -9.26 13.80 -7.57
CA LEU A 31 -8.66 12.76 -6.72
C LEU A 31 -7.41 12.12 -7.31
N THR A 32 -7.11 12.40 -8.58
CA THR A 32 -5.97 11.83 -9.31
C THR A 32 -4.63 11.95 -8.55
N PRO A 33 -4.28 13.11 -7.94
CA PRO A 33 -3.05 13.22 -7.15
C PRO A 33 -3.02 12.32 -5.91
N LEU A 34 -4.16 12.19 -5.21
CA LEU A 34 -4.29 11.34 -4.03
C LEU A 34 -4.19 9.86 -4.41
N TRP A 35 -4.85 9.47 -5.50
CA TRP A 35 -4.79 8.11 -6.02
C TRP A 35 -3.37 7.72 -6.47
N ASN A 36 -2.68 8.60 -7.19
CA ASN A 36 -1.28 8.42 -7.57
C ASN A 36 -0.37 8.22 -6.34
N SER A 37 -0.63 8.92 -5.24
CA SER A 37 0.09 8.73 -3.98
C SER A 37 -0.15 7.34 -3.38
N VAL A 38 -1.39 6.83 -3.42
CA VAL A 38 -1.73 5.47 -2.98
C VAL A 38 -0.94 4.43 -3.79
N GLU A 39 -0.97 4.52 -5.12
CA GLU A 39 -0.25 3.60 -6.01
C GLU A 39 1.26 3.67 -5.82
N GLY A 40 1.82 4.88 -5.68
CA GLY A 40 3.24 5.08 -5.40
C GLY A 40 3.68 4.42 -4.10
N GLN A 41 2.86 4.50 -3.05
CA GLN A 41 3.15 3.87 -1.76
C GLN A 41 3.03 2.34 -1.80
N LEU A 42 2.06 1.82 -2.53
CA LEU A 42 1.95 0.37 -2.80
C LEU A 42 3.18 -0.15 -3.55
N LYS A 43 3.61 0.56 -4.59
CA LYS A 43 4.81 0.22 -5.36
C LYS A 43 6.07 0.27 -4.50
N ALA A 44 6.22 1.28 -3.65
CA ALA A 44 7.33 1.37 -2.71
C ALA A 44 7.36 0.22 -1.71
N ALA A 45 6.20 -0.21 -1.22
CA ALA A 45 6.08 -1.36 -0.33
C ALA A 45 6.42 -2.68 -1.04
N LEU A 46 5.99 -2.85 -2.29
CA LEU A 46 6.33 -4.03 -3.11
C LEU A 46 7.80 -4.07 -3.55
N ALA A 47 8.49 -2.92 -3.59
CA ALA A 47 9.93 -2.87 -3.87
C ALA A 47 10.79 -3.46 -2.73
N ILE A 48 10.20 -3.71 -1.55
CA ILE A 48 10.90 -4.33 -0.42
C ILE A 48 11.00 -5.84 -0.67
N GLN A 49 12.12 -6.26 -1.23
CA GLN A 49 12.41 -7.65 -1.58
C GLN A 49 13.70 -8.11 -0.86
N PRO A 50 13.62 -8.45 0.44
CA PRO A 50 14.79 -8.86 1.19
C PRO A 50 15.27 -10.26 0.76
N LEU A 51 16.58 -10.43 0.64
CA LEU A 51 17.21 -11.74 0.39
C LEU A 51 17.02 -12.72 1.56
N ILE A 52 16.95 -12.20 2.79
CA ILE A 52 16.70 -12.98 4.01
C ILE A 52 15.55 -12.33 4.76
N ILE A 53 14.52 -13.11 5.10
CA ILE A 53 13.39 -12.62 5.89
C ILE A 53 13.66 -12.93 7.35
N SER A 54 13.86 -11.87 8.13
CA SER A 54 13.90 -11.96 9.59
C SER A 54 12.56 -11.56 10.21
N ASN A 55 12.06 -12.41 11.11
CA ASN A 55 10.99 -12.08 12.05
C ASN A 55 11.62 -11.84 13.43
N GLY A 56 12.60 -10.93 13.50
CA GLY A 56 13.27 -10.57 14.74
C GLY A 56 12.36 -9.86 15.75
N ARG A 57 12.91 -9.49 16.91
CA ARG A 57 12.21 -8.66 17.90
C ARG A 57 12.10 -7.22 17.38
N GLU A 58 10.99 -6.53 17.62
CA GLU A 58 10.80 -5.12 17.18
C GLU A 58 11.88 -4.17 17.71
N ASP A 59 12.44 -4.47 18.88
CA ASP A 59 13.55 -3.79 19.55
C ASP A 59 14.87 -4.59 19.46
N GLY A 60 15.00 -5.45 18.45
CA GLY A 60 16.20 -6.23 18.18
C GLY A 60 17.30 -5.38 17.55
N TRP A 61 18.47 -5.32 18.17
CA TRP A 61 19.61 -4.51 17.70
C TRP A 61 20.30 -5.09 16.44
N ILE A 62 20.22 -6.42 16.23
CA ILE A 62 20.98 -7.16 15.20
C ILE A 62 20.08 -7.71 14.07
N MET A 63 18.78 -7.89 14.30
CA MET A 63 17.87 -8.51 13.33
C MET A 63 16.53 -7.76 13.28
N PRO A 64 16.22 -7.01 12.20
CA PRO A 64 14.95 -6.31 12.04
C PRO A 64 13.78 -7.28 11.79
N THR A 65 12.57 -6.88 12.19
CA THR A 65 11.34 -7.61 11.84
C THR A 65 10.75 -7.08 10.54
N HIS A 66 10.96 -7.82 9.46
CA HIS A 66 10.37 -7.51 8.17
C HIS A 66 8.84 -7.65 8.19
N LEU A 67 8.28 -8.42 9.14
CA LEU A 67 6.84 -8.57 9.31
C LEU A 67 6.20 -7.27 9.83
N THR A 68 6.83 -6.61 10.80
CA THR A 68 6.35 -5.33 11.34
C THR A 68 6.46 -4.22 10.30
N THR A 69 7.56 -4.17 9.52
CA THR A 69 7.70 -3.24 8.39
C THR A 69 6.55 -3.40 7.39
N MET A 70 6.20 -4.62 7.00
CA MET A 70 5.06 -4.86 6.09
C MET A 70 3.72 -4.43 6.70
N GLY A 71 3.52 -4.66 8.01
CA GLY A 71 2.32 -4.21 8.72
C GLY A 71 2.14 -2.69 8.63
N PHE A 72 3.20 -1.91 8.80
CA PHE A 72 3.16 -0.45 8.65
C PHE A 72 2.78 0.00 7.24
N TYR A 73 3.32 -0.64 6.20
CA TYR A 73 2.96 -0.30 4.82
C TYR A 73 1.49 -0.60 4.52
N VAL A 74 0.97 -1.74 4.99
CA VAL A 74 -0.45 -2.08 4.85
C VAL A 74 -1.34 -1.06 5.58
N LEU A 75 -0.99 -0.68 6.81
CA LEU A 75 -1.73 0.33 7.58
C LEU A 75 -1.72 1.70 6.92
N ARG A 76 -0.60 2.08 6.30
CA ARG A 76 -0.47 3.33 5.56
C ARG A 76 -1.35 3.35 4.31
N VAL A 77 -1.29 2.29 3.49
CA VAL A 77 -2.16 2.14 2.32
C VAL A 77 -3.63 2.22 2.73
N ARG A 78 -4.02 1.52 3.80
CA ARG A 78 -5.38 1.56 4.33
C ARG A 78 -5.80 2.97 4.74
N SER A 79 -4.94 3.74 5.41
CA SER A 79 -5.26 5.11 5.84
C SER A 79 -5.52 6.02 4.64
N ASN A 80 -4.70 5.93 3.59
CA ASN A 80 -4.93 6.74 2.38
C ASN A 80 -6.22 6.34 1.65
N LEU A 81 -6.57 5.05 1.61
CA LEU A 81 -7.84 4.60 1.01
C LEU A 81 -9.05 5.12 1.80
N VAL A 82 -8.95 5.22 3.13
CA VAL A 82 -9.99 5.85 3.96
C VAL A 82 -10.10 7.34 3.64
N GLU A 83 -9.00 8.04 3.39
CA GLU A 83 -9.01 9.43 2.95
C GLU A 83 -9.69 9.60 1.58
N VAL A 84 -9.33 8.78 0.58
CA VAL A 84 -9.98 8.78 -0.74
C VAL A 84 -11.48 8.57 -0.59
N ARG A 85 -11.89 7.59 0.21
CA ARG A 85 -13.31 7.33 0.49
C ARG A 85 -13.98 8.56 1.13
N SER A 86 -13.34 9.18 2.11
CA SER A 86 -13.91 10.35 2.78
C SER A 86 -14.12 11.54 1.84
N VAL A 87 -13.34 11.66 0.77
CA VAL A 87 -13.57 12.70 -0.25
C VAL A 87 -14.68 12.30 -1.22
N LEU A 88 -14.82 11.01 -1.53
CA LEU A 88 -15.91 10.50 -2.37
C LEU A 88 -17.29 10.58 -1.68
N ASP A 89 -17.34 10.40 -0.36
CA ASP A 89 -18.56 10.48 0.45
C ASP A 89 -19.06 11.94 0.62
N ARG A 90 -18.27 12.94 0.20
CA ARG A 90 -18.64 14.38 0.21
C ARG A 90 -19.17 14.83 -1.15
#